data_AF-A0A1G9ZRQ6-F1
#
_entry.id   AF-A0A1G9ZRQ6-F1
#
_cell.length_a   1.000
_cell.length_b   1.000
_cell.length_c   1.000
_cell.angle_alpha   90.00
_cell.angle_beta   90.00
_cell.angle_gamma   90.00
#
_symmetry.space_group_name_H-M   'P 1'
#
loop_
_entity.id
_entity.type
_entity.pdbx_description
1 polymer ?
#
loop_
_entity_poly.entity_id
_entity_poly.type
_entity_poly.pdbx_seq_one_letter_code
_entity_poly.pdbx_strand_id
1 'polypeptide(L)'
;MVASVVPDLAIASRVLVRRPDPVAAADRRVFSPAVWLALVTCLIYVNQVLFTAYVLRVRGGDPSFIARYLPAGWFDMASAHPVLRGLAEHFPAPGLLAPSVLRIQAFLELPFVLLAFATVVRWLDADLYRRIARSVLLPLASMSYTAVFCLVEWDLRNPYTSDDLVIRALSAVITPLLIAGAAARDTGTTRVTASVAGLLVFIGSLGALGGLVLVVYDTALLYNLGRLDDRLPLALAAAGLLLCLRVAASRLRARSTSTPTLSFVVHALRRWLVLFFVPALAVRYGLLFGTPSLALATGGLTATVACVQAGRDTLTETRDSPGGAARPMSALLLTGGIGCAILAGAGGAAVAVRLTPRSYDEVALLSALAGFLVTGVAVCGLLDIRLAAVLKKAGGGR
;
A
#
# COMPACT_ATOMS: atom_id res chain seq x y z
N MET A 1 1.30 11.29 -14.99
CA MET A 1 2.52 10.50 -14.68
C MET A 1 3.78 11.36 -14.64
N VAL A 2 4.23 11.99 -15.73
CA VAL A 2 5.47 12.81 -15.69
C VAL A 2 5.38 13.96 -14.65
N ALA A 3 4.25 14.67 -14.63
CA ALA A 3 3.99 15.76 -13.69
C ALA A 3 3.92 15.33 -12.20
N SER A 4 3.69 14.05 -11.91
CA SER A 4 3.70 13.51 -10.54
C SER A 4 5.09 13.00 -10.14
N VAL A 5 5.87 12.48 -11.09
CA VAL A 5 7.19 11.88 -10.86
C VAL A 5 8.28 12.92 -10.63
N VAL A 6 8.29 13.99 -11.43
CA VAL A 6 9.33 15.03 -11.33
C VAL A 6 9.32 15.73 -9.96
N PRO A 7 8.18 16.20 -9.43
CA PRO A 7 8.13 16.79 -8.09
C PRO A 7 8.50 15.77 -7.00
N ASP A 8 8.06 14.52 -7.14
CA ASP A 8 8.36 13.48 -6.15
C ASP A 8 9.87 13.20 -6.08
N LEU A 9 10.54 13.03 -7.21
CA LEU A 9 12.01 12.87 -7.26
C LEU A 9 12.75 14.07 -6.63
N ALA A 10 12.28 15.30 -6.88
CA ALA A 10 12.89 16.51 -6.34
C ALA A 10 12.71 16.65 -4.81
N ILE A 11 11.55 16.24 -4.29
CA ILE A 11 11.14 16.47 -2.90
C ILE A 11 11.47 15.28 -1.99
N ALA A 12 11.32 14.05 -2.47
CA ALA A 12 11.53 12.82 -1.71
C ALA A 12 12.91 12.78 -1.03
N SER A 13 13.95 13.20 -1.74
CA SER A 13 15.31 13.27 -1.21
C SER A 13 15.39 14.15 0.05
N ARG A 14 14.71 15.29 0.08
CA ARG A 14 14.67 16.23 1.21
C ARG A 14 13.91 15.65 2.40
N VAL A 15 12.80 14.94 2.13
CA VAL A 15 11.98 14.30 3.18
C VAL A 15 12.79 13.21 3.89
N LEU A 16 13.59 12.45 3.16
CA LEU A 16 14.40 11.36 3.69
C LEU A 16 15.61 11.84 4.51
N VAL A 17 16.18 12.99 4.17
CA VAL A 17 17.31 13.60 4.89
C VAL A 17 16.88 14.28 6.19
N ARG A 18 15.59 14.67 6.32
CA ARG A 18 15.11 15.36 7.52
C ARG A 18 15.25 14.47 8.76
N ARG A 19 15.90 15.02 9.80
CA ARG A 19 16.06 14.35 11.10
C ARG A 19 14.69 14.01 11.70
N PRO A 20 14.57 12.87 12.41
CA PRO A 20 13.35 12.55 13.13
C PRO A 20 13.05 13.66 14.14
N ASP A 21 11.79 14.09 14.21
CA ASP A 21 11.35 14.94 15.32
C ASP A 21 11.44 14.13 16.62
N PRO A 22 11.80 14.77 17.75
CA PRO A 22 11.80 14.09 19.04
C PRO A 22 10.41 13.53 19.34
N VAL A 23 10.33 12.26 19.75
CA VAL A 23 9.08 11.61 20.12
C VAL A 23 8.58 12.24 21.42
N ALA A 24 7.44 12.92 21.37
CA ALA A 24 6.80 13.47 22.56
C ALA A 24 6.44 12.33 23.54
N ALA A 25 6.52 12.61 24.85
CA ALA A 25 6.16 11.65 25.89
C ALA A 25 4.72 11.11 25.67
N ALA A 26 4.57 9.80 25.81
CA ALA A 26 3.37 9.07 25.43
C ALA A 26 2.25 9.20 26.47
N ASP A 27 1.56 10.36 26.51
CA ASP A 27 0.50 10.60 27.50
C ASP A 27 -0.93 10.42 26.96
N ARG A 28 -1.13 10.13 25.66
CA ARG A 28 -2.47 9.90 25.10
C ARG A 28 -2.53 8.66 24.20
N ARG A 29 -3.64 7.92 24.30
CA ARG A 29 -3.99 6.86 23.35
C ARG A 29 -4.25 7.51 21.99
N VAL A 30 -3.38 7.21 21.02
CA VAL A 30 -3.49 7.74 19.66
C VAL A 30 -3.85 6.61 18.71
N PHE A 31 -4.83 6.84 17.86
CA PHE A 31 -5.25 5.88 16.86
C PHE A 31 -4.19 5.73 15.77
N SER A 32 -3.72 4.50 15.57
CA SER A 32 -2.82 4.17 14.47
C SER A 32 -3.53 4.32 13.12
N PRO A 33 -2.80 4.54 12.01
CA PRO A 33 -3.40 4.59 10.67
C PRO A 33 -4.17 3.31 10.31
N ALA A 34 -3.80 2.16 10.87
CA ALA A 34 -4.52 0.91 10.67
C ALA A 34 -5.94 0.94 11.31
N VAL A 35 -6.10 1.59 12.46
CA VAL A 35 -7.41 1.74 13.10
C VAL A 35 -8.29 2.69 12.29
N TRP A 36 -7.71 3.81 11.81
CA TRP A 36 -8.41 4.71 10.89
C TRP A 36 -8.82 4.01 9.59
N LEU A 37 -7.95 3.18 9.03
CA LEU A 37 -8.25 2.38 7.85
C LEU A 37 -9.42 1.42 8.11
N ALA A 38 -9.43 0.72 9.25
CA ALA A 38 -10.52 -0.16 9.63
C ALA A 38 -11.85 0.61 9.79
N LEU A 39 -11.81 1.81 10.39
CA LEU A 39 -12.98 2.67 10.53
C LEU A 39 -13.52 3.13 9.17
N VAL A 40 -12.65 3.60 8.27
CA VAL A 40 -13.05 3.99 6.90
C VAL A 40 -13.59 2.79 6.12
N THR A 41 -12.99 1.61 6.27
CA THR A 41 -13.48 0.37 5.66
C THR A 41 -14.89 0.03 6.16
N CYS A 42 -15.14 0.17 7.47
CA CYS A 42 -16.46 -0.01 8.05
C CYS A 42 -17.48 0.99 7.46
N LEU A 43 -17.12 2.27 7.37
CA LEU A 43 -17.97 3.30 6.75
C LEU A 43 -18.29 3.01 5.28
N ILE A 44 -17.33 2.46 4.53
CA ILE A 44 -17.55 2.01 3.15
C ILE A 44 -18.61 0.89 3.12
N TYR A 45 -18.50 -0.14 3.96
CA TYR A 45 -19.51 -1.21 4.01
C TYR A 45 -20.87 -0.72 4.49
N VAL A 46 -20.91 0.21 5.45
CA VAL A 46 -22.16 0.87 5.87
C VAL A 46 -22.79 1.57 4.67
N ASN A 47 -22.01 2.32 3.89
CA ASN A 47 -22.50 2.95 2.67
C ASN A 47 -23.10 1.91 1.69
N GLN A 48 -22.46 0.75 1.54
CA GLN A 48 -22.94 -0.31 0.65
C GLN A 48 -24.26 -0.94 1.10
N VAL A 49 -24.43 -1.14 2.41
CA VAL A 49 -25.69 -1.59 3.00
C VAL A 49 -26.79 -0.54 2.73
N LEU A 50 -26.50 0.73 2.95
CA LEU A 50 -27.45 1.83 2.69
C LEU A 50 -27.79 1.99 1.20
N PHE A 51 -26.81 1.83 0.32
CA PHE A 51 -27.01 1.81 -1.13
C PHE A 51 -27.94 0.66 -1.53
N THR A 52 -27.68 -0.54 -1.04
CA THR A 52 -28.51 -1.71 -1.36
C THR A 52 -29.95 -1.49 -0.90
N ALA A 53 -30.14 -0.96 0.32
CA ALA A 53 -31.46 -0.60 0.82
C ALA A 53 -32.16 0.48 -0.04
N TYR A 54 -31.42 1.50 -0.50
CA TYR A 54 -31.92 2.53 -1.40
C TYR A 54 -32.43 1.93 -2.72
N VAL A 55 -31.61 1.10 -3.39
CA VAL A 55 -31.98 0.52 -4.69
C VAL A 55 -33.15 -0.44 -4.54
N LEU A 56 -33.20 -1.25 -3.48
CA LEU A 56 -34.34 -2.13 -3.19
C LEU A 56 -35.65 -1.33 -3.01
N ARG A 57 -35.62 -0.19 -2.29
CA ARG A 57 -36.84 0.57 -1.99
C ARG A 57 -37.29 1.56 -3.05
N VAL A 58 -36.34 2.26 -3.66
CA VAL A 58 -36.63 3.38 -4.56
C VAL A 58 -36.57 2.96 -6.02
N ARG A 59 -35.83 1.90 -6.33
CA ARG A 59 -35.58 1.44 -7.71
C ARG A 59 -36.03 -0.01 -7.95
N GLY A 60 -36.76 -0.61 -7.01
CA GLY A 60 -37.27 -1.97 -7.14
C GLY A 60 -36.19 -3.05 -7.23
N GLY A 61 -34.98 -2.76 -6.76
CA GLY A 61 -33.84 -3.66 -6.87
C GLY A 61 -33.12 -3.63 -8.22
N ASP A 62 -33.43 -2.68 -9.12
CA ASP A 62 -32.75 -2.52 -10.40
C ASP A 62 -31.70 -1.38 -10.36
N PRO A 63 -30.39 -1.69 -10.46
CA PRO A 63 -29.34 -0.68 -10.52
C PRO A 63 -29.11 -0.10 -11.93
N SER A 64 -29.85 -0.52 -12.96
CA SER A 64 -29.65 -0.13 -14.37
C SER A 64 -29.63 1.40 -14.61
N PHE A 65 -30.34 2.16 -13.77
CA PHE A 65 -30.37 3.62 -13.84
C PHE A 65 -28.99 4.26 -13.70
N ILE A 66 -28.06 3.59 -13.00
CA ILE A 66 -26.68 4.04 -12.81
C ILE A 66 -25.67 3.09 -13.46
N ALA A 67 -25.91 1.77 -13.42
CA ALA A 67 -24.98 0.76 -13.94
C ALA A 67 -24.69 0.92 -15.43
N ARG A 68 -25.64 1.43 -16.22
CA ARG A 68 -25.48 1.65 -17.67
C ARG A 68 -24.34 2.61 -18.06
N TYR A 69 -23.84 3.41 -17.11
CA TYR A 69 -22.74 4.36 -17.34
C TYR A 69 -21.36 3.77 -16.99
N LEU A 70 -21.32 2.55 -16.43
CA LEU A 70 -20.11 1.94 -15.90
C LEU A 70 -19.80 0.62 -16.63
N PRO A 71 -18.52 0.18 -16.61
CA PRO A 71 -18.15 -1.11 -17.16
C PRO A 71 -18.89 -2.28 -16.50
N ALA A 72 -18.96 -3.40 -17.20
CA ALA A 72 -19.53 -4.63 -16.64
C ALA A 72 -18.81 -5.05 -15.35
N GLY A 73 -19.56 -5.68 -14.43
CA GLY A 73 -19.03 -6.18 -13.17
C GLY A 73 -19.17 -5.22 -11.97
N TRP A 74 -19.89 -4.11 -12.14
CA TRP A 74 -20.35 -3.23 -11.05
C TRP A 74 -21.79 -3.55 -10.64
N PHE A 75 -22.14 -3.21 -9.40
CA PHE A 75 -23.50 -3.31 -8.83
C PHE A 75 -24.10 -4.72 -8.75
N ASP A 76 -23.28 -5.72 -8.49
CA ASP A 76 -23.73 -7.06 -8.12
C ASP A 76 -24.30 -7.05 -6.69
N MET A 77 -25.56 -6.64 -6.57
CA MET A 77 -26.20 -6.37 -5.28
C MET A 77 -26.62 -7.66 -4.56
N ALA A 78 -26.54 -7.64 -3.22
CA ALA A 78 -27.09 -8.68 -2.35
C ALA A 78 -28.63 -8.57 -2.20
N SER A 79 -29.35 -8.51 -3.32
CA SER A 79 -30.80 -8.21 -3.37
C SER A 79 -31.70 -9.28 -2.73
N ALA A 80 -31.21 -10.53 -2.68
CA ALA A 80 -31.91 -11.65 -2.05
C ALA A 80 -31.62 -11.78 -0.54
N HIS A 81 -30.67 -11.02 0.02
CA HIS A 81 -30.25 -11.20 1.41
C HIS A 81 -31.34 -10.74 2.40
N PRO A 82 -31.85 -11.62 3.28
CA PRO A 82 -33.05 -11.36 4.08
C PRO A 82 -32.90 -10.15 5.02
N VAL A 83 -31.71 -9.97 5.61
CA VAL A 83 -31.44 -8.82 6.49
C VAL A 83 -31.49 -7.49 5.72
N LEU A 84 -30.99 -7.46 4.49
CA LEU A 84 -30.96 -6.24 3.69
C LEU A 84 -32.37 -5.89 3.19
N ARG A 85 -33.17 -6.90 2.83
CA ARG A 85 -34.59 -6.73 2.53
C ARG A 85 -35.37 -6.22 3.72
N GLY A 86 -35.17 -6.82 4.90
CA GLY A 86 -35.80 -6.35 6.14
C GLY A 86 -35.42 -4.91 6.48
N LEU A 87 -34.13 -4.56 6.39
CA LEU A 87 -33.67 -3.18 6.58
C LEU A 87 -34.33 -2.22 5.58
N ALA A 88 -34.34 -2.60 4.31
CA ALA A 88 -34.95 -1.82 3.24
C ALA A 88 -36.44 -1.56 3.52
N GLU A 89 -37.19 -2.61 3.85
CA GLU A 89 -38.64 -2.54 4.13
C GLU A 89 -38.97 -1.60 5.30
N HIS A 90 -38.14 -1.57 6.34
CA HIS A 90 -38.36 -0.77 7.55
C HIS A 90 -37.70 0.60 7.53
N PHE A 91 -36.92 0.95 6.50
CA PHE A 91 -36.26 2.25 6.46
C PHE A 91 -37.30 3.36 6.19
N PRO A 92 -37.49 4.33 7.11
CA PRO A 92 -38.65 5.22 7.10
C PRO A 92 -38.62 6.27 5.98
N ALA A 93 -37.42 6.67 5.53
CA ALA A 93 -37.24 7.70 4.53
C ALA A 93 -36.19 7.28 3.48
N PRO A 94 -36.49 6.29 2.61
CA PRO A 94 -35.51 5.71 1.71
C PRO A 94 -34.95 6.71 0.69
N GLY A 95 -35.70 7.78 0.37
CA GLY A 95 -35.20 8.87 -0.48
C GLY A 95 -33.97 9.60 0.08
N LEU A 96 -33.80 9.65 1.41
CA LEU A 96 -32.63 10.26 2.05
C LEU A 96 -31.34 9.45 1.86
N LEU A 97 -31.46 8.19 1.41
CA LEU A 97 -30.32 7.34 1.12
C LEU A 97 -29.73 7.58 -0.26
N ALA A 98 -30.32 8.45 -1.09
CA ALA A 98 -29.80 8.73 -2.43
C ALA A 98 -28.28 9.05 -2.44
N PRO A 99 -27.70 9.85 -1.51
CA PRO A 99 -26.27 10.13 -1.47
C PRO A 99 -25.36 8.89 -1.32
N SER A 100 -25.89 7.74 -0.92
CA SER A 100 -25.12 6.49 -0.89
C SER A 100 -24.73 5.99 -2.29
N VAL A 101 -25.43 6.44 -3.33
CA VAL A 101 -25.12 6.19 -4.73
C VAL A 101 -23.97 7.09 -5.16
N LEU A 102 -22.78 6.49 -5.31
CA LEU A 102 -21.50 7.05 -5.78
C LEU A 102 -20.88 8.17 -4.93
N ARG A 103 -21.68 9.09 -4.39
CA ARG A 103 -21.23 10.31 -3.71
C ARG A 103 -20.47 10.08 -2.40
N ILE A 104 -21.04 9.34 -1.46
CA ILE A 104 -20.33 8.99 -0.22
C ILE A 104 -19.07 8.19 -0.52
N GLN A 105 -19.13 7.30 -1.51
CA GLN A 105 -17.99 6.49 -1.93
C GLN A 105 -16.86 7.35 -2.53
N ALA A 106 -17.20 8.37 -3.32
CA ALA A 106 -16.26 9.35 -3.87
C ALA A 106 -15.52 10.12 -2.76
N PHE A 107 -16.14 10.33 -1.61
CA PHE A 107 -15.46 10.90 -0.45
C PHE A 107 -14.50 9.90 0.22
N LEU A 108 -14.98 8.68 0.49
CA LEU A 108 -14.30 7.69 1.34
C LEU A 108 -13.16 6.93 0.67
N GLU A 109 -13.13 6.84 -0.66
CA GLU A 109 -12.09 6.08 -1.37
C GLU A 109 -10.69 6.69 -1.19
N LEU A 110 -10.57 8.03 -1.23
CA LEU A 110 -9.28 8.69 -1.04
C LEU A 110 -8.65 8.42 0.35
N PRO A 111 -9.35 8.64 1.48
CA PRO A 111 -8.82 8.29 2.79
C PRO A 111 -8.54 6.79 2.91
N PHE A 112 -9.35 5.92 2.31
CA PHE A 112 -9.09 4.48 2.30
C PHE A 112 -7.72 4.15 1.68
N VAL A 113 -7.43 4.66 0.48
CA VAL A 113 -6.16 4.37 -0.22
C VAL A 113 -4.98 5.01 0.50
N LEU A 114 -5.09 6.27 0.94
CA LEU A 114 -4.00 6.96 1.64
C LEU A 114 -3.71 6.35 3.02
N LEU A 115 -4.73 5.88 3.75
CA LEU A 115 -4.56 5.19 5.03
C LEU A 115 -3.99 3.77 4.86
N ALA A 116 -4.33 3.07 3.78
CA ALA A 116 -3.69 1.80 3.43
C ALA A 116 -2.18 2.00 3.20
N PHE A 117 -1.81 3.01 2.42
CA PHE A 117 -0.41 3.37 2.21
C PHE A 117 0.29 3.77 3.52
N ALA A 118 -0.33 4.66 4.30
CA ALA A 118 0.19 5.11 5.58
C ALA A 118 0.41 3.95 6.56
N THR A 119 -0.49 2.96 6.57
CA THR A 119 -0.38 1.75 7.39
C THR A 119 0.84 0.93 7.02
N VAL A 120 1.07 0.69 5.71
CA VAL A 120 2.25 -0.03 5.22
C VAL A 120 3.54 0.69 5.60
N VAL A 121 3.63 2.00 5.34
CA VAL A 121 4.81 2.79 5.72
C VAL A 121 5.02 2.75 7.23
N ARG A 122 3.96 2.87 8.02
CA ARG A 122 4.04 2.88 9.49
C ARG A 122 4.49 1.53 10.06
N TRP A 123 4.15 0.43 9.41
CA TRP A 123 4.67 -0.89 9.75
C TRP A 123 6.14 -1.05 9.38
N LEU A 124 6.59 -0.47 8.27
CA LEU A 124 7.99 -0.48 7.85
C LEU A 124 8.86 0.36 8.77
N ASP A 125 8.47 1.62 8.97
CA ASP A 125 9.20 2.60 9.74
C ASP A 125 8.28 3.76 10.19
N ALA A 126 8.11 3.91 11.50
CA ALA A 126 7.29 4.96 12.09
C ALA A 126 7.78 6.38 11.82
N ASP A 127 9.09 6.60 11.81
CA ASP A 127 9.68 7.91 11.50
C ASP A 127 9.47 8.26 10.04
N LEU A 128 9.55 7.27 9.14
CA LEU A 128 9.26 7.47 7.73
C LEU A 128 7.80 7.88 7.51
N TYR A 129 6.86 7.18 8.15
CA TYR A 129 5.44 7.54 8.11
C TYR A 129 5.22 8.99 8.53
N ARG A 130 5.74 9.39 9.70
CA ARG A 130 5.59 10.76 10.20
C ARG A 130 6.19 11.79 9.25
N ARG A 131 7.35 11.50 8.66
CA ARG A 131 8.01 12.38 7.70
C ARG A 131 7.20 12.54 6.41
N ILE A 132 6.68 11.47 5.83
CA ILE A 132 5.83 11.54 4.64
C ILE A 132 4.54 12.31 4.98
N ALA A 133 3.84 11.90 6.04
CA ALA A 133 2.53 12.44 6.40
C ALA A 133 2.57 13.93 6.81
N ARG A 134 3.72 14.42 7.29
CA ARG A 134 3.92 15.84 7.66
C ARG A 134 4.73 16.62 6.62
N SER A 135 4.91 16.07 5.43
CA SER A 135 5.58 16.74 4.31
C SER A 135 4.59 17.13 3.23
N VAL A 136 5.08 17.90 2.26
CA VAL A 136 4.34 18.26 1.04
C VAL A 136 4.02 17.06 0.15
N LEU A 137 4.65 15.89 0.37
CA LEU A 137 4.34 14.68 -0.40
C LEU A 137 2.89 14.21 -0.19
N LEU A 138 2.34 14.37 1.03
CA LEU A 138 0.97 13.97 1.34
C LEU A 138 -0.08 14.77 0.55
N PRO A 139 -0.09 16.11 0.56
CA PRO A 139 -1.00 16.87 -0.29
C PRO A 139 -0.74 16.66 -1.79
N LEU A 140 0.53 16.47 -2.22
CA LEU A 140 0.82 16.15 -3.62
C LEU A 140 0.23 14.81 -4.06
N ALA A 141 0.37 13.76 -3.24
CA ALA A 141 -0.25 12.46 -3.50
C ALA A 141 -1.78 12.57 -3.52
N SER A 142 -2.37 13.29 -2.55
CA SER A 142 -3.81 13.57 -2.49
C SER A 142 -4.33 14.23 -3.77
N MET A 143 -3.63 15.28 -4.25
CA MET A 143 -3.97 15.97 -5.50
C MET A 143 -3.76 15.07 -6.73
N SER A 144 -2.65 14.35 -6.80
CA SER A 144 -2.37 13.43 -7.92
C SER A 144 -3.43 12.33 -8.03
N TYR A 145 -3.86 11.77 -6.89
CA TYR A 145 -4.85 10.72 -6.86
C TYR A 145 -6.24 11.25 -7.23
N THR A 146 -6.58 12.43 -6.72
CA THR A 146 -7.79 13.16 -7.09
C THR A 146 -7.82 13.48 -8.57
N ALA A 147 -6.71 13.94 -9.15
CA ALA A 147 -6.64 14.22 -10.58
C ALA A 147 -6.90 12.97 -11.43
N VAL A 148 -6.32 11.82 -11.06
CA VAL A 148 -6.59 10.54 -11.74
C VAL A 148 -8.06 10.15 -11.60
N PHE A 149 -8.62 10.25 -10.40
CA PHE A 149 -10.06 10.02 -10.18
C PHE A 149 -10.92 10.91 -11.08
N CYS A 150 -10.65 12.23 -11.09
CA CYS A 150 -11.43 13.18 -11.89
C CYS A 150 -11.35 12.87 -13.38
N LEU A 151 -10.20 12.45 -13.89
CA LEU A 151 -10.04 12.07 -15.29
C LEU A 151 -10.86 10.81 -15.62
N VAL A 152 -10.83 9.80 -14.76
CA VAL A 152 -11.61 8.57 -14.94
C VAL A 152 -13.11 8.84 -14.85
N GLU A 153 -13.53 9.61 -13.84
CA GLU A 153 -14.93 10.01 -13.64
C GLU A 153 -15.46 10.83 -14.82
N TRP A 154 -14.60 11.70 -15.39
CA TRP A 154 -14.94 12.51 -16.56
C TRP A 154 -15.03 11.71 -17.87
N ASP A 155 -14.34 10.56 -17.95
CA ASP A 155 -14.43 9.62 -19.07
C ASP A 155 -15.68 8.72 -18.91
N LEU A 156 -15.98 8.31 -17.68
CA LEU A 156 -17.13 7.48 -17.31
C LEU A 156 -18.30 8.31 -16.77
N ARG A 157 -18.68 9.37 -17.49
CA ARG A 157 -19.66 10.33 -16.98
C ARG A 157 -21.00 9.68 -16.67
N ASN A 158 -21.46 9.92 -15.46
CA ASN A 158 -22.78 9.55 -14.97
C ASN A 158 -23.53 10.80 -14.43
N PRO A 159 -24.82 10.69 -14.08
CA PRO A 159 -25.61 11.83 -13.60
C PRO A 159 -25.08 12.52 -12.33
N TYR A 160 -24.17 11.89 -11.58
CA TYR A 160 -23.59 12.40 -10.34
C TYR A 160 -22.15 12.89 -10.49
N THR A 161 -21.57 12.85 -11.70
CA THR A 161 -20.18 13.25 -12.00
C THR A 161 -19.80 14.57 -11.31
N SER A 162 -20.61 15.62 -11.46
CA SER A 162 -20.31 16.93 -10.88
C SER A 162 -20.25 16.91 -9.36
N ASP A 163 -21.17 16.19 -8.71
CA ASP A 163 -21.19 16.03 -7.26
C ASP A 163 -19.95 15.25 -6.80
N ASP A 164 -19.62 14.17 -7.49
CA ASP A 164 -18.49 13.29 -7.16
C ASP A 164 -17.16 14.02 -7.28
N LEU A 165 -16.99 14.88 -8.29
CA LEU A 165 -15.81 15.74 -8.45
C LEU A 165 -15.67 16.75 -7.30
N VAL A 166 -16.76 17.42 -6.91
CA VAL A 166 -16.76 18.38 -5.79
C VAL A 166 -16.46 17.67 -4.48
N ILE A 167 -17.12 16.55 -4.21
CA ILE A 167 -16.93 15.74 -3.01
C ILE A 167 -15.50 15.20 -2.94
N ARG A 168 -14.94 14.73 -4.07
CA ARG A 168 -13.54 14.29 -4.13
C ARG A 168 -12.60 15.45 -3.83
N ALA A 169 -12.83 16.64 -4.38
CA ALA A 169 -12.00 17.81 -4.11
C ALA A 169 -12.01 18.18 -2.61
N LEU A 170 -13.18 18.11 -1.95
CA LEU A 170 -13.29 18.28 -0.50
C LEU A 170 -12.49 17.20 0.26
N SER A 171 -12.63 15.93 -0.15
CA SER A 171 -11.86 14.82 0.42
C SER A 171 -10.35 15.03 0.24
N ALA A 172 -9.93 15.59 -0.89
CA ALA A 172 -8.53 15.87 -1.21
C ALA A 172 -7.88 16.91 -0.29
N VAL A 173 -8.68 17.80 0.28
CA VAL A 173 -8.26 18.80 1.27
C VAL A 173 -8.33 18.23 2.69
N ILE A 174 -9.44 17.59 3.05
CA ILE A 174 -9.69 17.13 4.43
C ILE A 174 -8.79 15.95 4.79
N THR A 175 -8.66 14.96 3.91
CA THR A 175 -7.89 13.73 4.16
C THR A 175 -6.43 13.99 4.55
N PRO A 176 -5.63 14.77 3.79
CA PRO A 176 -4.23 15.01 4.17
C PRO A 176 -4.11 15.75 5.50
N LEU A 177 -5.03 16.67 5.84
CA LEU A 177 -5.03 17.36 7.13
C LEU A 177 -5.28 16.39 8.29
N LEU A 178 -6.24 15.48 8.14
CA LEU A 178 -6.54 14.44 9.13
C LEU A 178 -5.35 13.49 9.32
N ILE A 179 -4.75 13.02 8.23
CA ILE A 179 -3.60 12.11 8.29
C ILE A 179 -2.38 12.80 8.90
N ALA A 180 -2.09 14.05 8.53
CA ALA A 180 -1.00 14.83 9.12
C ALA A 180 -1.23 15.07 10.62
N GLY A 181 -2.47 15.38 11.02
CA GLY A 181 -2.86 15.55 12.42
C GLY A 181 -2.78 14.26 13.23
N ALA A 182 -3.11 13.10 12.63
CA ALA A 182 -2.92 11.79 13.26
C ALA A 182 -1.41 11.47 13.39
N ALA A 183 -0.63 11.73 12.35
CA ALA A 183 0.82 11.50 12.35
C ALA A 183 1.56 12.36 13.37
N ALA A 184 1.12 13.60 13.59
CA ALA A 184 1.68 14.48 14.61
C ALA A 184 1.51 13.95 16.04
N ARG A 185 0.53 13.05 16.26
CA ARG A 185 0.26 12.43 17.55
C ARG A 185 0.82 11.01 17.65
N ASP A 186 1.31 10.42 16.56
CA ASP A 186 1.82 9.04 16.58
C ASP A 186 3.13 8.95 17.39
N THR A 187 3.11 8.14 18.44
CA THR A 187 4.24 7.96 19.37
C THR A 187 4.99 6.65 19.16
N GLY A 188 4.53 5.77 18.28
CA GLY A 188 5.16 4.46 18.17
C GLY A 188 6.51 4.50 17.45
N THR A 189 7.33 3.51 17.78
CA THR A 189 8.75 3.42 17.43
C THR A 189 9.04 2.22 16.51
N THR A 190 7.99 1.66 15.90
CA THR A 190 8.09 0.45 15.08
C THR A 190 9.05 0.65 13.91
N ARG A 191 9.96 -0.31 13.73
CA ARG A 191 10.87 -0.37 12.60
C ARG A 191 11.12 -1.84 12.25
N VAL A 192 10.97 -2.19 10.98
CA VAL A 192 11.28 -3.54 10.50
C VAL A 192 12.77 -3.81 10.69
N THR A 193 13.07 -4.98 11.25
CA THR A 193 14.44 -5.44 11.42
C THR A 193 15.00 -5.91 10.07
N ALA A 194 16.25 -5.57 9.78
CA ALA A 194 16.99 -6.08 8.61
C ALA A 194 17.35 -7.56 8.82
N SER A 195 16.33 -8.41 8.87
CA SER A 195 16.45 -9.85 9.07
C SER A 195 15.49 -10.55 8.12
N VAL A 196 15.79 -11.79 7.74
CA VAL A 196 14.90 -12.61 6.91
C VAL A 196 13.52 -12.71 7.55
N ALA A 197 13.44 -13.05 8.84
CA ALA A 197 12.16 -13.16 9.55
C ALA A 197 11.39 -11.82 9.59
N GLY A 198 12.07 -10.71 9.90
CA GLY A 198 11.45 -9.39 9.95
C GLY A 198 10.88 -8.95 8.60
N LEU A 199 11.64 -9.13 7.52
CA LEU A 199 11.22 -8.80 6.17
C LEU A 199 10.12 -9.73 5.66
N LEU A 200 10.19 -11.04 5.90
CA LEU A 200 9.11 -11.98 5.53
C LEU A 200 7.81 -11.68 6.28
N VAL A 201 7.88 -11.34 7.56
CA VAL A 201 6.70 -10.92 8.35
C VAL A 201 6.11 -9.62 7.79
N PHE A 202 6.95 -8.68 7.37
CA PHE A 202 6.51 -7.45 6.70
C PHE A 202 5.85 -7.74 5.35
N ILE A 203 6.49 -8.53 4.48
CA ILE A 203 5.98 -8.91 3.16
C ILE A 203 4.65 -9.66 3.27
N GLY A 204 4.56 -10.63 4.18
CA GLY A 204 3.31 -11.35 4.42
C GLY A 204 2.18 -10.42 4.89
N SER A 205 2.51 -9.38 5.67
CA SER A 205 1.51 -8.40 6.14
C SER A 205 1.08 -7.46 5.02
N LEU A 206 1.99 -7.10 4.12
CA LEU A 206 1.66 -6.36 2.90
C LEU A 206 0.74 -7.19 2.00
N GLY A 207 1.05 -8.48 1.79
CA GLY A 207 0.22 -9.40 1.02
C GLY A 207 -1.18 -9.56 1.62
N ALA A 208 -1.26 -9.80 2.94
CA ALA A 208 -2.53 -9.95 3.64
C ALA A 208 -3.38 -8.66 3.61
N LEU A 209 -2.76 -7.49 3.84
CA LEU A 209 -3.45 -6.20 3.70
C LEU A 209 -3.89 -5.95 2.25
N GLY A 210 -3.04 -6.25 1.27
CA GLY A 210 -3.37 -6.16 -0.15
C GLY A 210 -4.56 -7.03 -0.52
N GLY A 211 -4.61 -8.27 -0.03
CA GLY A 211 -5.76 -9.16 -0.19
C GLY A 211 -7.04 -8.59 0.41
N LEU A 212 -6.99 -8.02 1.62
CA LEU A 212 -8.14 -7.34 2.22
C LEU A 212 -8.60 -6.13 1.41
N VAL A 213 -7.65 -5.32 0.92
CA VAL A 213 -7.95 -4.17 0.06
C VAL A 213 -8.62 -4.61 -1.24
N LEU A 214 -8.18 -5.70 -1.85
CA LEU A 214 -8.80 -6.26 -3.05
C LEU A 214 -10.22 -6.78 -2.78
N VAL A 215 -10.46 -7.41 -1.62
CA VAL A 215 -11.82 -7.80 -1.23
C VAL A 215 -12.71 -6.57 -1.08
N VAL A 216 -12.28 -5.56 -0.32
CA VAL A 216 -13.04 -4.31 -0.17
C VAL A 216 -13.28 -3.63 -1.52
N TYR A 217 -12.29 -3.67 -2.41
CA TYR A 217 -12.44 -3.15 -3.76
C TYR A 217 -13.54 -3.89 -4.53
N ASP A 218 -13.45 -5.22 -4.62
CA ASP A 218 -14.41 -6.04 -5.35
C ASP A 218 -15.82 -5.93 -4.77
N THR A 219 -15.99 -6.15 -3.46
CA THR A 219 -17.31 -6.28 -2.83
C THR A 219 -17.96 -4.96 -2.46
N ALA A 220 -17.16 -3.91 -2.21
CA ALA A 220 -17.70 -2.65 -1.69
C ALA A 220 -17.42 -1.48 -2.62
N LEU A 221 -16.18 -1.24 -3.05
CA LEU A 221 -15.88 -0.07 -3.89
C LEU A 221 -16.56 -0.14 -5.27
N LEU A 222 -16.81 -1.35 -5.79
CA LEU A 222 -17.56 -1.61 -7.02
C LEU A 222 -19.07 -1.86 -6.80
N TYR A 223 -19.56 -1.68 -5.57
CA TYR A 223 -20.96 -1.93 -5.19
C TYR A 223 -21.43 -3.39 -5.39
N ASN A 224 -20.52 -4.36 -5.29
CA ASN A 224 -20.81 -5.79 -5.47
C ASN A 224 -21.03 -6.54 -4.15
N LEU A 225 -21.91 -6.04 -3.29
CA LEU A 225 -22.12 -6.65 -1.97
C LEU A 225 -22.62 -8.11 -2.08
N GLY A 226 -23.24 -8.49 -3.19
CA GLY A 226 -23.66 -9.86 -3.50
C GLY A 226 -22.52 -10.87 -3.58
N ARG A 227 -21.28 -10.41 -3.82
CA ARG A 227 -20.07 -11.26 -3.85
C ARG A 227 -19.44 -11.47 -2.48
N LEU A 228 -19.99 -10.87 -1.41
CA LEU A 228 -19.37 -10.90 -0.10
C LEU A 228 -19.19 -12.33 0.40
N ASP A 229 -20.16 -13.21 0.21
CA ASP A 229 -20.10 -14.60 0.67
C ASP A 229 -18.96 -15.37 0.01
N ASP A 230 -18.76 -15.18 -1.30
CA ASP A 230 -17.65 -15.80 -2.04
C ASP A 230 -16.27 -15.28 -1.60
N ARG A 231 -16.21 -14.02 -1.15
CA ARG A 231 -14.96 -13.36 -0.73
C ARG A 231 -14.69 -13.45 0.77
N LEU A 232 -15.69 -13.79 1.57
CA LEU A 232 -15.59 -13.83 3.03
C LEU A 232 -14.50 -14.81 3.52
N PRO A 233 -14.36 -16.04 2.98
CA PRO A 233 -13.28 -16.94 3.38
C PRO A 233 -11.90 -16.33 3.15
N LEU A 234 -11.69 -15.67 2.01
CA LEU A 234 -10.44 -14.98 1.69
C LEU A 234 -10.20 -13.81 2.65
N ALA A 235 -11.24 -13.01 2.93
CA ALA A 235 -11.15 -11.89 3.86
C ALA A 235 -10.78 -12.35 5.28
N LEU A 236 -11.43 -13.39 5.79
CA LEU A 236 -11.14 -13.95 7.10
C LEU A 236 -9.74 -14.55 7.18
N ALA A 237 -9.32 -15.29 6.15
CA ALA A 237 -7.97 -15.85 6.07
C ALA A 237 -6.91 -14.74 6.05
N ALA A 238 -7.11 -13.70 5.24
CA ALA A 238 -6.20 -12.55 5.17
C ALA A 238 -6.17 -11.75 6.48
N ALA A 239 -7.31 -11.52 7.12
CA ALA A 239 -7.38 -10.85 8.42
C ALA A 239 -6.71 -11.66 9.54
N GLY A 240 -6.96 -12.97 9.59
CA GLY A 240 -6.32 -13.89 10.53
C GLY A 240 -4.80 -13.94 10.33
N LEU A 241 -4.35 -14.11 9.08
CA LEU A 241 -2.92 -14.07 8.74
C LEU A 241 -2.30 -12.73 9.14
N LEU A 242 -2.95 -11.61 8.82
CA LEU A 242 -2.45 -10.29 9.19
C LEU A 242 -2.31 -10.17 10.71
N LEU A 243 -3.31 -10.58 11.48
CA LEU A 243 -3.25 -10.57 12.95
C LEU A 243 -2.07 -11.40 13.46
N CYS A 244 -1.92 -12.64 12.99
CA CYS A 244 -0.81 -13.52 13.37
C CYS A 244 0.56 -12.90 13.04
N LEU A 245 0.70 -12.30 11.86
CA LEU A 245 1.94 -11.65 11.45
C LEU A 245 2.24 -10.38 12.25
N ARG A 246 1.22 -9.60 12.64
CA ARG A 246 1.40 -8.43 13.51
C ARG A 246 1.78 -8.83 14.94
N VAL A 247 1.24 -9.93 15.45
CA VAL A 247 1.68 -10.54 16.72
C VAL A 247 3.11 -11.10 16.62
N ALA A 248 3.47 -11.73 15.50
CA ALA A 248 4.84 -12.18 15.28
C ALA A 248 5.82 -11.00 15.22
N ALA A 249 5.45 -9.93 14.51
CA ALA A 249 6.27 -8.72 14.38
C ALA A 249 6.60 -8.09 15.74
N SER A 250 5.64 -8.04 16.67
CA SER A 250 5.87 -7.47 18.01
C SER A 250 6.80 -8.32 18.88
N ARG A 251 6.98 -9.61 18.56
CA ARG A 251 7.87 -10.54 19.27
C ARG A 251 9.28 -10.59 18.68
N LEU A 252 9.47 -10.14 17.45
CA LEU A 252 10.79 -10.11 16.82
C LEU A 252 11.64 -9.00 17.44
N ARG A 253 12.64 -9.39 18.26
CA ARG A 253 13.62 -8.46 18.82
C ARG A 253 14.61 -8.03 17.74
N ALA A 254 14.93 -6.73 17.70
CA ALA A 254 16.05 -6.23 16.91
C ALA A 254 17.36 -6.80 17.47
N ARG A 255 17.99 -7.73 16.74
CA ARG A 255 19.38 -8.13 16.98
C ARG A 255 20.26 -7.32 16.04
N SER A 256 21.29 -6.67 16.58
CA SER A 256 22.28 -5.90 15.82
C SER A 256 23.35 -6.83 15.24
N THR A 257 22.98 -7.66 14.28
CA THR A 257 23.95 -8.36 13.43
C THR A 257 24.15 -7.56 12.15
N SER A 258 25.40 -7.46 11.68
CA SER A 258 25.70 -6.82 10.39
C SER A 258 25.12 -7.67 9.25
N THR A 259 24.16 -7.11 8.52
CA THR A 259 23.41 -7.77 7.44
C THR A 259 23.30 -6.84 6.24
N PRO A 260 24.39 -6.63 5.48
CA PRO A 260 24.46 -5.55 4.49
C PRO A 260 23.44 -5.73 3.34
N THR A 261 23.21 -6.95 2.86
CA THR A 261 22.25 -7.16 1.76
C THR A 261 20.80 -7.02 2.24
N LEU A 262 20.47 -7.44 3.46
CA LEU A 262 19.13 -7.24 4.04
C LEU A 262 18.88 -5.76 4.42
N SER A 263 19.91 -5.05 4.88
CA SER A 263 19.84 -3.60 5.11
C SER A 263 19.56 -2.85 3.81
N PHE A 264 20.22 -3.24 2.71
CA PHE A 264 19.91 -2.71 1.38
C PHE A 264 18.44 -2.89 1.02
N VAL A 265 17.85 -4.06 1.26
CA VAL A 265 16.42 -4.31 0.99
C VAL A 265 15.52 -3.37 1.81
N VAL A 266 15.79 -3.20 3.11
CA VAL A 266 15.03 -2.27 3.95
C VAL A 266 15.13 -0.84 3.43
N HIS A 267 16.34 -0.38 3.09
CA HIS A 267 16.54 0.96 2.52
C HIS A 267 15.84 1.11 1.17
N ALA A 268 15.94 0.12 0.29
CA ALA A 268 15.28 0.13 -1.02
C ALA A 268 13.75 0.23 -0.87
N LEU A 269 13.14 -0.54 0.05
CA LEU A 269 11.72 -0.46 0.34
C LEU A 269 11.31 0.91 0.87
N ARG A 270 12.09 1.49 1.79
CA ARG A 270 11.84 2.84 2.32
C ARG A 270 11.88 3.90 1.21
N ARG A 271 12.94 3.88 0.41
CA ARG A 271 13.13 4.83 -0.70
C ARG A 271 12.03 4.67 -1.75
N TRP A 272 11.70 3.43 -2.12
CA TRP A 272 10.68 3.13 -3.11
C TRP A 272 9.30 3.58 -2.66
N LEU A 273 8.90 3.31 -1.40
CA LEU A 273 7.61 3.79 -0.90
C LEU A 273 7.52 5.32 -0.98
N VAL A 274 8.56 6.07 -0.58
CA VAL A 274 8.52 7.53 -0.72
C VAL A 274 8.37 7.94 -2.19
N LEU A 275 9.20 7.40 -3.07
CA LEU A 275 9.30 7.77 -4.50
C LEU A 275 8.13 7.27 -5.37
N PHE A 276 7.37 6.31 -4.86
CA PHE A 276 6.21 5.76 -5.55
C PHE A 276 4.91 6.34 -5.01
N PHE A 277 4.94 7.04 -3.87
CA PHE A 277 3.75 7.51 -3.18
C PHE A 277 2.90 8.47 -4.01
N VAL A 278 3.52 9.47 -4.67
CA VAL A 278 2.76 10.42 -5.51
C VAL A 278 2.31 9.77 -6.83
N PRO A 279 3.16 9.03 -7.58
CA PRO A 279 2.74 8.48 -8.87
C PRO A 279 1.91 7.19 -8.80
N ALA A 280 1.75 6.52 -7.65
CA ALA A 280 1.20 5.15 -7.59
C ALA A 280 -0.13 4.99 -8.33
N LEU A 281 -1.11 5.87 -8.08
CA LEU A 281 -2.42 5.75 -8.73
C LEU A 281 -2.34 6.02 -10.23
N ALA A 282 -1.53 6.99 -10.65
CA ALA A 282 -1.32 7.31 -12.06
C ALA A 282 -0.62 6.15 -12.80
N VAL A 283 0.30 5.45 -12.14
CA VAL A 283 0.95 4.26 -12.70
C VAL A 283 -0.06 3.11 -12.81
N ARG A 284 -0.87 2.85 -11.77
CA ARG A 284 -1.90 1.80 -11.80
C ARG A 284 -2.89 2.03 -12.95
N TYR A 285 -3.48 3.21 -13.05
CA TYR A 285 -4.43 3.52 -14.11
C TYR A 285 -3.76 3.65 -15.48
N GLY A 286 -2.48 4.05 -15.51
CA GLY A 286 -1.67 4.05 -16.73
C GLY A 286 -1.48 2.68 -17.35
N LEU A 287 -1.38 1.63 -16.52
CA LEU A 287 -1.29 0.24 -16.98
C LEU A 287 -2.63 -0.27 -17.53
N LEU A 288 -3.75 0.14 -16.95
CA LEU A 288 -5.07 -0.40 -17.28
C LEU A 288 -5.83 0.39 -18.36
N PHE A 289 -5.77 1.73 -18.33
CA PHE A 289 -6.59 2.61 -19.17
C PHE A 289 -5.77 3.54 -20.08
N GLY A 290 -4.44 3.59 -19.89
CA GLY A 290 -3.62 4.67 -20.44
C GLY A 290 -2.50 4.20 -21.36
N THR A 291 -1.28 4.59 -20.99
CA THR A 291 -0.04 4.30 -21.71
C THR A 291 0.82 3.33 -20.91
N PRO A 292 0.65 2.00 -21.09
CA PRO A 292 1.33 1.01 -20.26
C PRO A 292 2.85 1.14 -20.30
N SER A 293 3.42 1.48 -21.45
CA SER A 293 4.85 1.73 -21.62
C SER A 293 5.35 2.87 -20.73
N LEU A 294 4.61 3.98 -20.65
CA LEU A 294 4.95 5.12 -19.79
C LEU A 294 4.79 4.78 -18.31
N ALA A 295 3.76 4.01 -17.96
CA ALA A 295 3.54 3.54 -16.60
C ALA A 295 4.65 2.60 -16.14
N LEU A 296 5.06 1.64 -16.98
CA LEU A 296 6.19 0.76 -16.75
C LEU A 296 7.51 1.53 -16.65
N ALA A 297 7.75 2.49 -17.55
CA ALA A 297 8.95 3.34 -17.49
C ALA A 297 9.00 4.15 -16.19
N THR A 298 7.86 4.70 -15.76
CA THR A 298 7.74 5.46 -14.52
C THR A 298 7.98 4.58 -13.28
N GLY A 299 7.33 3.41 -13.21
CA GLY A 299 7.53 2.45 -12.13
C GLY A 299 8.98 1.94 -12.08
N GLY A 300 9.56 1.62 -13.24
CA GLY A 300 10.95 1.22 -13.37
C GLY A 300 11.94 2.31 -12.93
N LEU A 301 11.69 3.57 -13.30
CA LEU A 301 12.52 4.71 -12.89
C LEU A 301 12.51 4.90 -11.37
N THR A 302 11.32 4.91 -10.74
CA THR A 302 11.20 5.08 -9.28
C THR A 302 11.89 3.92 -8.53
N ALA A 303 11.74 2.68 -8.99
CA ALA A 303 12.43 1.52 -8.44
C ALA A 303 13.95 1.60 -8.61
N THR A 304 14.44 2.02 -9.78
CA THR A 304 15.87 2.17 -10.07
C THR A 304 16.49 3.23 -9.17
N VAL A 305 15.87 4.41 -9.07
CA VAL A 305 16.35 5.49 -8.20
C VAL A 305 16.36 5.05 -6.74
N ALA A 306 15.32 4.34 -6.28
CA ALA A 306 15.27 3.79 -4.94
C ALA A 306 16.43 2.82 -4.65
N CYS A 307 16.73 1.91 -5.59
CA CYS A 307 17.84 0.96 -5.47
C CYS A 307 19.20 1.68 -5.45
N VAL A 308 19.42 2.67 -6.31
CA VAL A 308 20.66 3.44 -6.34
C VAL A 308 20.88 4.19 -5.02
N GLN A 309 19.83 4.82 -4.48
CA GLN A 309 19.91 5.52 -3.19
C GLN A 309 20.15 4.54 -2.04
N ALA A 310 19.46 3.40 -2.01
CA ALA A 310 19.66 2.36 -1.01
C ALA A 310 21.08 1.78 -1.02
N GLY A 311 21.68 1.61 -2.21
CA GLY A 311 23.06 1.20 -2.36
C GLY A 311 24.04 2.19 -1.73
N ARG A 312 23.83 3.49 -1.96
CA ARG A 312 24.63 4.57 -1.34
C ARG A 312 24.50 4.58 0.19
N ASP A 313 23.28 4.46 0.69
CA ASP A 313 23.01 4.42 2.14
C ASP A 313 23.74 3.22 2.80
N THR A 314 23.62 2.03 2.19
CA THR A 314 24.26 0.80 2.68
C THR A 314 25.79 0.87 2.67
N LEU A 315 26.38 1.45 1.62
CA LEU A 315 27.83 1.64 1.53
C LEU A 315 28.35 2.64 2.56
N THR A 316 27.57 3.70 2.86
CA THR A 316 27.92 4.69 3.87
C THR A 316 27.89 4.08 5.28
N GLU A 317 26.83 3.34 5.61
CA GLU A 317 26.73 2.62 6.90
C GLU A 317 27.88 1.61 7.09
N THR A 318 28.28 0.93 6.01
CA THR A 318 29.41 -0.02 6.05
C THR A 318 30.75 0.70 6.24
N ARG A 319 30.93 1.90 5.66
CA ARG A 319 32.15 2.71 5.78
C ARG A 319 32.37 3.24 7.19
N ASP A 320 31.29 3.65 7.86
CA ASP A 320 31.35 4.25 9.19
C ASP A 320 31.44 3.19 10.32
N SER A 321 31.32 1.91 9.96
CA SER A 321 31.48 0.80 10.92
C SER A 321 32.95 0.61 11.32
N PRO A 322 33.26 0.48 12.63
CA PRO A 322 34.63 0.30 13.11
C PRO A 322 35.24 -1.00 12.57
N GLY A 323 36.20 -0.88 11.63
CA GLY A 323 36.85 -2.00 10.93
C GLY A 323 36.99 -1.87 9.39
N GLY A 324 36.48 -0.78 8.79
CA GLY A 324 36.31 -0.59 7.33
C GLY A 324 37.55 -0.37 6.43
N ALA A 325 38.60 -1.20 6.57
CA ALA A 325 39.80 -1.12 5.71
C ALA A 325 39.68 -1.85 4.34
N ALA A 326 38.68 -2.72 4.14
CA ALA A 326 38.49 -3.47 2.88
C ALA A 326 37.46 -2.79 1.94
N ARG A 327 37.90 -1.73 1.23
CA ARG A 327 37.02 -0.75 0.56
C ARG A 327 36.46 -1.11 -0.84
N PRO A 328 37.18 -1.75 -1.78
CA PRO A 328 36.62 -2.00 -3.12
C PRO A 328 35.93 -3.36 -3.26
N MET A 329 36.46 -4.39 -2.58
CA MET A 329 35.94 -5.77 -2.69
C MET A 329 34.55 -5.92 -2.07
N SER A 330 34.24 -5.16 -1.02
CA SER A 330 32.93 -5.14 -0.36
C SER A 330 31.82 -4.56 -1.26
N ALA A 331 32.12 -3.50 -2.02
CA ALA A 331 31.16 -2.90 -2.95
C ALA A 331 30.84 -3.81 -4.14
N LEU A 332 31.84 -4.49 -4.70
CA LEU A 332 31.65 -5.45 -5.79
C LEU A 332 30.85 -6.68 -5.33
N LEU A 333 31.18 -7.24 -4.16
CA LEU A 333 30.43 -8.36 -3.57
C LEU A 333 28.99 -7.98 -3.24
N LEU A 334 28.76 -6.78 -2.70
CA LEU A 334 27.41 -6.27 -2.44
C LEU A 334 26.61 -6.13 -3.74
N THR A 335 27.21 -5.50 -4.76
CA THR A 335 26.56 -5.28 -6.07
C THR A 335 26.23 -6.60 -6.74
N GLY A 336 27.18 -7.55 -6.77
CA GLY A 336 26.96 -8.89 -7.30
C GLY A 336 25.89 -9.66 -6.53
N GLY A 337 25.88 -9.54 -5.20
CA GLY A 337 24.88 -10.14 -4.33
C GLY A 337 23.47 -9.60 -4.57
N ILE A 338 23.33 -8.27 -4.67
CA ILE A 338 22.07 -7.60 -5.02
C ILE A 338 21.60 -8.04 -6.41
N GLY A 339 22.50 -8.10 -7.40
CA GLY A 339 22.19 -8.59 -8.74
C GLY A 339 21.63 -10.01 -8.72
N CYS A 340 22.25 -10.92 -7.95
CA CYS A 340 21.76 -12.29 -7.76
C CYS A 340 20.36 -12.31 -7.10
N ALA A 341 20.14 -11.48 -6.08
CA ALA A 341 18.85 -11.37 -5.40
C ALA A 341 17.74 -10.83 -6.32
N ILE A 342 18.04 -9.86 -7.19
CA ILE A 342 17.11 -9.34 -8.19
C ILE A 342 16.73 -10.42 -9.21
N LEU A 343 17.70 -11.17 -9.71
CA LEU A 343 17.45 -12.27 -10.67
C LEU A 343 16.60 -13.38 -10.04
N ALA A 344 16.91 -13.78 -8.81
CA ALA A 344 16.11 -14.74 -8.06
C ALA A 344 14.71 -14.19 -7.73
N GLY A 345 14.61 -12.90 -7.44
CA GLY A 345 13.37 -12.13 -7.33
C GLY A 345 12.51 -12.28 -8.59
N ALA A 346 13.07 -11.94 -9.75
CA ALA A 346 12.37 -12.03 -11.03
C ALA A 346 11.92 -13.45 -11.34
N GLY A 347 12.75 -14.47 -11.03
CA GLY A 347 12.35 -15.88 -11.12
C GLY A 347 11.16 -16.22 -10.22
N GLY A 348 11.20 -15.77 -8.96
CA GLY A 348 10.09 -15.94 -8.01
C GLY A 348 8.79 -15.27 -8.47
N ALA A 349 8.87 -14.06 -9.02
CA ALA A 349 7.75 -13.35 -9.59
C ALA A 349 7.15 -14.11 -10.79
N ALA A 350 7.99 -14.58 -11.72
CA ALA A 350 7.55 -15.33 -12.89
C ALA A 350 6.84 -16.63 -12.51
N VAL A 351 7.35 -17.35 -11.50
CA VAL A 351 6.70 -18.55 -10.96
C VAL A 351 5.36 -18.18 -10.33
N ALA A 352 5.30 -17.14 -9.50
CA ALA A 352 4.08 -16.71 -8.85
C ALA A 352 2.97 -16.32 -9.86
N VAL A 353 3.31 -15.57 -10.91
CA VAL A 353 2.37 -15.23 -11.99
C VAL A 353 1.83 -16.48 -12.69
N ARG A 354 2.69 -17.47 -12.98
CA ARG A 354 2.27 -18.72 -13.63
C ARG A 354 1.34 -19.57 -12.76
N LEU A 355 1.51 -19.52 -11.45
CA LEU A 355 0.68 -20.24 -10.48
C LEU A 355 -0.62 -19.50 -10.13
N THR A 356 -0.69 -18.20 -10.43
CA THR A 356 -1.87 -17.39 -10.11
C THR A 356 -2.94 -17.61 -11.19
N PRO A 357 -4.19 -17.93 -10.82
CA PRO A 357 -5.29 -18.01 -11.77
C PRO A 357 -5.44 -16.70 -12.56
N ARG A 358 -5.66 -16.80 -13.87
CA ARG A 358 -5.76 -15.65 -14.80
C ARG A 358 -7.02 -14.79 -14.63
N SER A 359 -7.78 -14.97 -13.56
CA SER A 359 -9.06 -14.30 -13.37
C SER A 359 -8.94 -12.84 -12.92
N TYR A 360 -7.79 -12.42 -12.37
CA TYR A 360 -7.56 -11.03 -11.91
C TYR A 360 -6.10 -10.60 -12.06
N ASP A 361 -5.84 -9.57 -12.88
CA ASP A 361 -4.51 -9.02 -13.10
C ASP A 361 -3.90 -8.45 -11.81
N GLU A 362 -4.71 -7.86 -10.93
CA GLU A 362 -4.25 -7.34 -9.64
C GLU A 362 -3.76 -8.44 -8.71
N VAL A 363 -4.38 -9.62 -8.74
CA VAL A 363 -3.95 -10.78 -7.94
C VAL A 363 -2.64 -11.32 -8.49
N ALA A 364 -2.49 -11.36 -9.81
CA ALA A 364 -1.23 -11.75 -10.45
C ALA A 364 -0.09 -10.78 -10.10
N LEU A 365 -0.34 -9.46 -10.12
CA LEU A 365 0.63 -8.44 -9.72
C LEU A 365 1.01 -8.55 -8.23
N LEU A 366 0.02 -8.73 -7.34
CA LEU A 366 0.27 -8.90 -5.91
C LEU A 366 1.11 -10.16 -5.64
N SER A 367 0.78 -11.27 -6.33
CA SER A 367 1.50 -12.53 -6.23
C SER A 367 2.91 -12.42 -6.79
N ALA A 368 3.09 -11.72 -7.92
CA ALA A 368 4.40 -11.44 -8.51
C ALA A 368 5.29 -10.66 -7.55
N LEU A 369 4.75 -9.59 -6.93
CA LEU A 369 5.46 -8.78 -5.95
C LEU A 369 5.85 -9.60 -4.72
N ALA A 370 4.93 -10.41 -4.19
CA ALA A 370 5.20 -11.29 -3.06
C ALA A 370 6.30 -12.30 -3.40
N GLY A 371 6.19 -12.96 -4.56
CA GLY A 371 7.21 -13.88 -5.07
C GLY A 371 8.57 -13.23 -5.21
N PHE A 372 8.64 -12.04 -5.81
CA PHE A 372 9.87 -11.25 -5.97
C PHE A 372 10.54 -10.95 -4.63
N LEU A 373 9.77 -10.43 -3.67
CA LEU A 373 10.31 -10.00 -2.39
C LEU A 373 10.72 -11.20 -1.51
N VAL A 374 9.92 -12.28 -1.48
CA VAL A 374 10.23 -13.47 -0.69
C VAL A 374 11.53 -14.13 -1.17
N THR A 375 11.67 -14.36 -2.47
CA THR A 375 12.88 -15.01 -3.01
C THR A 375 14.10 -14.08 -2.91
N GLY A 376 13.94 -12.78 -3.18
CA GLY A 376 14.99 -11.79 -3.01
C GLY A 376 15.52 -11.72 -1.57
N VAL A 377 14.62 -11.67 -0.59
CA VAL A 377 14.98 -11.65 0.85
C VAL A 377 15.66 -12.94 1.28
N ALA A 378 15.19 -14.10 0.81
CA ALA A 378 15.83 -15.38 1.11
C ALA A 378 17.27 -15.43 0.57
N VAL A 379 17.48 -14.98 -0.67
CA VAL A 379 18.82 -14.93 -1.28
C VAL A 379 19.73 -13.94 -0.58
N CYS A 380 19.25 -12.74 -0.24
CA CYS A 380 20.00 -11.78 0.58
C CYS A 380 20.43 -12.39 1.93
N GLY A 381 19.51 -13.08 2.62
CA GLY A 381 19.83 -13.76 3.86
C GLY A 381 20.94 -14.81 3.73
N LEU A 382 20.90 -15.63 2.68
CA LEU A 382 21.94 -16.61 2.39
C LEU A 382 23.29 -15.93 2.07
N LEU A 383 23.28 -14.81 1.35
CA LEU A 383 24.48 -14.05 1.03
C LEU A 383 25.12 -13.43 2.27
N ASP A 384 24.32 -12.87 3.18
CA ASP A 384 24.83 -12.31 4.44
C ASP A 384 25.45 -13.40 5.33
N ILE A 385 24.86 -14.59 5.40
CA ILE A 385 25.43 -15.75 6.13
C ILE A 385 26.78 -16.15 5.54
N ARG A 386 26.88 -16.23 4.20
CA ARG A 386 28.13 -16.58 3.51
C ARG A 386 29.21 -15.51 3.73
N LEU A 387 28.84 -14.23 3.64
CA LEU A 387 29.76 -13.12 3.85
C LEU A 387 30.32 -13.13 5.29
N ALA A 388 29.45 -13.35 6.29
CA ALA A 388 29.88 -13.46 7.68
C ALA A 388 30.86 -14.63 7.89
N ALA A 389 30.63 -15.78 7.25
CA ALA A 389 31.53 -16.93 7.32
C ALA A 389 32.90 -16.65 6.68
N VAL A 390 32.94 -15.94 5.55
CA VAL A 390 34.19 -15.53 4.87
C VAL A 390 34.99 -14.56 5.73
N LEU A 391 34.33 -13.54 6.30
CA LEU A 391 34.98 -12.56 7.18
C LEU A 391 35.54 -13.20 8.45
N LYS A 392 34.82 -14.16 9.05
CA LYS A 392 35.30 -14.90 10.22
C LYS A 392 36.55 -15.73 9.90
N LYS A 393 36.61 -16.38 8.73
CA LYS A 393 37.80 -17.12 8.27
C LYS A 393 39.00 -16.19 8.05
N ALA A 394 38.78 -15.00 7.48
CA ALA A 394 39.85 -14.03 7.22
C ALA A 394 40.41 -13.39 8.52
N GLY A 395 39.59 -13.25 9.56
CA GLY A 395 39.98 -12.64 10.84
C GLY A 395 40.60 -13.60 11.87
N GLY A 396 40.36 -14.90 11.77
CA GLY A 396 40.82 -15.91 12.75
C GLY A 396 42.22 -16.49 12.52
N GLY A 397 43.00 -15.94 11.59
CA GLY A 397 44.36 -16.39 11.25
C GLY A 397 45.48 -15.48 11.76
N ARG A 398 45.29 -14.81 12.90
CA ARG A 398 46.32 -13.98 13.55
C ARG A 398 46.78 -14.59 14.86
#